data_AF-A0AAD9PRQ6-F1
#
_entry.id   AF-A0AAD9PRQ6-F1
#
_cell.length_a   1.000
_cell.length_b   1.000
_cell.length_c   1.000
_cell.angle_alpha   90.00
_cell.angle_beta   90.00
_cell.angle_gamma   90.00
#
_symmetry.space_group_name_H-M   'P 1'
#
loop_
_entity.id
_entity.type
_entity.pdbx_description
1 polymer ?
#
loop_
_entity_poly.entity_id
_entity_poly.type
_entity_poly.pdbx_seq_one_letter_code
_entity_poly.pdbx_strand_id
1 'polypeptide(L)' 'MCADPYFIVKEVEILEFDKENFKIRAVGRGEEFDLDKHPQGTEVKAITYSNMQVHDNDNRHDVYVIIDI' A
#
# COMPACT_ATOMS: atom_id res chain seq x y z
N MET A 1 16.11 -2.01 7.46
CA MET A 1 15.88 -3.14 6.54
C MET A 1 14.56 -3.76 6.97
N CYS A 2 13.50 -3.60 6.18
CA CYS A 2 12.32 -4.46 6.30
C CYS A 2 12.38 -5.33 5.04
N ALA A 3 12.88 -6.54 5.21
CA ALA A 3 13.25 -7.44 4.13
C ALA A 3 12.77 -8.85 4.45
N ASP A 4 11.48 -8.96 4.80
CA ASP A 4 10.76 -10.21 4.62
C ASP A 4 10.12 -10.14 3.23
N PRO A 5 10.73 -10.75 2.20
CA PRO A 5 10.33 -10.58 0.80
C PRO A 5 8.91 -11.10 0.50
N TYR A 6 8.30 -11.83 1.43
CA TYR A 6 7.01 -12.50 1.24
C TYR A 6 5.95 -12.10 2.27
N PHE A 7 6.16 -11.07 3.09
CA PHE A 7 5.11 -10.63 4.01
C PHE A 7 3.94 -10.00 3.26
N ILE A 8 2.76 -10.62 3.33
CA ILE A 8 1.52 -10.11 2.73
C ILE A 8 0.61 -9.51 3.81
N VAL A 9 0.20 -8.26 3.59
CA VAL A 9 -0.62 -7.51 4.54
C VAL A 9 -2.10 -7.68 4.20
N LYS A 10 -2.89 -8.13 5.17
CA LYS A 10 -4.36 -8.24 5.06
C LYS A 10 -5.06 -6.93 5.40
N GLU A 11 -4.50 -6.17 6.34
CA GLU A 11 -5.06 -4.91 6.81
C GLU A 11 -3.95 -3.89 7.06
N VAL A 12 -4.15 -2.68 6.55
CA VAL A 12 -3.27 -1.53 6.81
C VAL A 12 -4.06 -0.49 7.59
N GLU A 13 -3.51 -0.05 8.71
CA GLU A 13 -4.05 1.03 9.54
C GLU A 13 -3.09 2.22 9.52
N ILE A 14 -3.58 3.40 9.14
CA ILE A 14 -2.82 4.64 9.22
C ILE A 14 -2.96 5.20 10.64
N LEU A 15 -1.85 5.33 11.34
CA LEU A 15 -1.82 5.78 12.74
C LEU A 15 -1.57 7.29 12.84
N GLU A 16 -0.73 7.84 11.98
CA GLU A 16 -0.43 9.27 11.89
C GLU A 16 -0.30 9.69 10.43
N PHE A 17 -0.89 10.84 10.09
CA PHE A 17 -0.83 11.44 8.75
C PHE A 17 -0.56 12.94 8.86
N ASP A 18 0.70 13.32 8.66
CA ASP A 18 1.16 14.69 8.70
C ASP A 18 1.26 15.25 7.27
N LYS A 19 0.29 16.10 6.93
CA LYS A 19 0.18 16.76 5.61
C LYS A 19 1.16 17.94 5.45
N GLU A 20 1.68 18.51 6.53
CA GLU A 20 2.59 19.66 6.47
C GLU A 20 4.02 19.22 6.19
N ASN A 21 4.45 18.14 6.86
CA ASN A 21 5.80 17.59 6.70
C ASN A 21 5.86 16.39 5.75
N PHE A 22 4.74 16.00 5.15
CA PHE A 22 4.60 14.84 4.26
C PHE A 22 5.11 13.55 4.90
N LYS A 23 4.67 13.25 6.12
CA LYS A 23 5.02 12.04 6.86
C LYS A 23 3.79 11.20 7.16
N ILE A 24 3.94 9.88 7.01
CA ILE A 24 2.91 8.92 7.36
C ILE A 24 3.49 7.82 8.23
N ARG A 25 2.75 7.40 9.24
CA ARG A 25 3.02 6.21 10.04
C ARG A 25 1.85 5.26 9.95
N ALA A 26 2.11 4.02 9.57
CA ALA A 26 1.09 2.99 9.41
C ALA A 26 1.57 1.66 9.99
N VAL A 27 0.62 0.79 10.33
CA VAL A 27 0.86 -0.60 10.74
C VAL A 27 0.16 -1.52 9.75
N GLY A 28 0.90 -2.49 9.22
CA GLY A 28 0.34 -3.60 8.45
C GLY A 28 0.21 -4.84 9.33
N ARG A 29 -0.96 -5.49 9.29
CA ARG A 29 -1.21 -6.78 9.95
C ARG A 29 -1.42 -7.85 8.88
N GLY A 30 -0.66 -8.93 8.96
CA GLY A 30 -0.55 -9.91 7.90
C GLY A 30 0.25 -11.13 8.32
N GLU A 31 0.65 -11.91 7.33
CA GLU A 31 1.44 -13.14 7.51
C GLU A 31 2.40 -13.35 6.34
N GLU A 32 3.25 -14.35 6.42
CA GLU A 32 4.10 -14.74 5.30
C GLU A 32 3.26 -15.41 4.21
N PHE A 33 3.51 -15.03 2.96
CA PHE A 33 2.81 -15.58 1.81
C PHE A 33 3.15 -17.06 1.63
N ASP A 34 2.11 -17.83 1.35
CA ASP A 34 2.15 -19.29 1.27
C ASP A 34 1.26 -19.72 0.10
N LEU A 35 1.84 -20.46 -0.85
CA LEU A 35 1.18 -20.90 -2.08
C LEU A 35 0.01 -21.86 -1.84
N ASP A 36 0.03 -22.61 -0.73
CA ASP A 36 -1.04 -23.55 -0.40
C ASP A 36 -2.24 -22.84 0.24
N LYS A 37 -2.00 -21.69 0.88
CA LYS A 37 -3.04 -20.91 1.59
C LYS A 37 -3.57 -19.74 0.77
N HIS A 38 -2.72 -19.10 -0.03
CA HIS A 38 -3.03 -17.83 -0.69
C HIS A 38 -3.14 -18.03 -2.21
N PRO A 39 -4.25 -17.58 -2.84
CA PRO A 39 -4.41 -17.68 -4.28
C PRO A 39 -3.35 -16.82 -5.00
N GLN A 40 -2.78 -17.36 -6.07
CA GLN A 40 -1.87 -16.61 -6.93
C GLN A 40 -2.64 -15.56 -7.74
N GLY A 41 -2.32 -14.29 -7.50
CA GLY A 41 -2.75 -13.16 -8.32
C GLY A 41 -1.72 -12.80 -9.39
N THR A 42 -1.60 -11.51 -9.69
CA THR A 42 -0.52 -10.97 -10.53
C THR A 42 0.54 -10.31 -9.65
N GLU A 43 1.81 -10.54 -9.97
CA GLU A 43 2.93 -9.88 -9.31
C GLU A 43 2.91 -8.37 -9.61
N VAL A 44 3.25 -7.54 -8.62
CA VAL A 44 3.44 -6.09 -8.83
C VAL A 44 4.93 -5.83 -8.97
N LYS A 45 5.36 -5.33 -10.13
CA LYS A 45 6.77 -5.05 -10.45
C LYS A 45 7.23 -3.70 -9.92
N ALA A 46 6.38 -2.68 -9.99
CA ALA A 46 6.71 -1.33 -9.56
C ALA A 46 5.48 -0.45 -9.24
N ILE A 47 5.68 0.51 -8.35
CA ILE A 47 4.77 1.64 -8.12
C ILE A 47 5.24 2.81 -8.99
N THR A 48 4.34 3.47 -9.72
CA THR A 48 4.72 4.53 -10.66
C THR A 48 4.06 5.87 -10.33
N TYR A 49 4.69 6.97 -10.77
CA TYR A 49 4.09 8.31 -10.74
C TYR A 49 3.23 8.62 -11.97
N SER A 50 3.13 7.70 -12.92
CA SER A 50 2.37 7.87 -14.16
C SER A 50 0.89 8.10 -13.83
N ASN A 51 0.40 9.31 -14.11
CA ASN A 51 -0.98 9.71 -13.80
C ASN A 51 -1.39 9.47 -12.33
N MET A 52 -0.45 9.66 -11.39
CA MET A 52 -0.78 9.64 -9.96
C MET A 52 -1.65 10.85 -9.62
N GLN A 53 -2.74 10.63 -8.87
CA GLN A 53 -3.65 11.69 -8.46
C GLN A 53 -4.02 11.53 -6.99
N VAL A 54 -4.07 12.66 -6.29
CA VAL A 54 -4.54 12.76 -4.90
C VAL A 54 -5.66 13.78 -4.88
N HIS A 55 -6.87 13.32 -4.59
CA HIS A 55 -8.07 14.13 -4.48
C HIS A 55 -8.45 14.24 -3.01
N ASP A 56 -8.32 15.43 -2.44
CA ASP A 56 -8.54 15.73 -1.03
C ASP A 56 -9.79 16.61 -0.90
N ASN A 57 -10.96 15.99 -0.81
CA ASN A 57 -12.25 16.70 -0.72
C ASN A 57 -12.86 16.57 0.69
N ASP A 58 -13.75 17.50 1.04
CA ASP A 58 -14.30 17.65 2.40
C ASP A 58 -14.88 16.36 3.01
N ASN A 59 -15.49 15.49 2.19
CA ASN A 59 -16.13 14.26 2.64
C ASN A 59 -15.41 12.98 2.19
N ARG A 60 -14.36 13.09 1.37
CA ARG A 60 -13.71 11.94 0.75
C ARG A 60 -12.30 12.26 0.27
N HIS A 61 -11.37 11.37 0.60
CA HIS A 61 -9.99 11.43 0.14
C HIS A 61 -9.74 10.22 -0.75
N ASP A 62 -9.40 10.46 -2.02
CA ASP A 62 -9.16 9.42 -3.02
C ASP A 62 -7.74 9.53 -3.58
N VAL A 63 -7.08 8.38 -3.72
CA VAL A 63 -5.77 8.28 -4.38
C VAL A 63 -5.88 7.32 -5.55
N TYR A 64 -5.42 7.77 -6.72
CA TYR A 64 -5.35 6.95 -7.93
C TYR A 64 -3.89 6.73 -8.27
N VAL A 65 -3.49 5.46 -8.36
CA VAL A 65 -2.10 5.05 -8.65
C VAL A 65 -2.11 4.02 -9.77
N ILE A 66 -1.21 4.18 -10.73
CA ILE A 66 -0.93 3.16 -11.75
C ILE A 66 0.27 2.32 -11.29
N ILE A 67 0.07 1.01 -11.27
CA ILE A 67 1.10 0.02 -10.96
C ILE A 67 1.53 -0.72 -12.22
N ASP A 68 2.79 -1.17 -12.24
CA ASP A 68 3.30 -2.09 -13.25
C ASP A 68 3.15 -3.52 -12.73
N ILE A 69 2.61 -4.42 -13.56
CA ILE A 69 2.28 -5.81 -13.24
C ILE A 69 3.00 -6.77 -14.19
#